data_AF-A0A139ZL35-F1
#
_entry.id   AF-A0A139ZL35-F1
#
_cell.length_a   1.000
_cell.length_b   1.000
_cell.length_c   1.000
_cell.angle_alpha   90.00
_cell.angle_beta   90.00
_cell.angle_gamma   90.00
#
_symmetry.space_group_name_H-M   'P 1'
#
loop_
_entity.id
_entity.type
_entity.pdbx_description
1 polymer ?
#
loop_
_entity_poly.entity_id
_entity_poly.type
_entity_poly.pdbx_seq_one_letter_code
_entity_poly.pdbx_strand_id
1 'polypeptide(L)' 'APSGGNWRYEVKYDGYRGLLKIAATGEVSLISRNSQPLENTFPEISEFAKSMIETLKEHLPITIDGEIVSLT' A
#
# COMPACT_ATOMS: atom_id res chain seq x y z
N ALA A 1 -8.61 0.45 -28.46
CA ALA A 1 -8.17 -0.49 -27.41
C ALA A 1 -6.75 -0.96 -27.75
N PRO A 2 -5.90 -1.29 -26.76
CA PRO A 2 -4.52 -1.70 -27.04
C PRO A 2 -4.47 -2.94 -27.94
N SER A 3 -3.54 -2.96 -28.89
CA SER A 3 -3.33 -4.08 -29.82
C SER A 3 -2.18 -4.96 -29.33
N GLY A 4 -2.49 -6.15 -28.80
CA GLY A 4 -1.51 -7.14 -28.29
C GLY A 4 -2.03 -7.91 -27.07
N GLY A 5 -1.32 -8.95 -26.65
CA GLY A 5 -1.66 -9.79 -25.49
C GLY A 5 -1.05 -9.30 -24.17
N ASN A 6 -1.73 -9.60 -23.05
CA ASN A 6 -1.38 -9.30 -21.64
C ASN A 6 -1.76 -7.92 -21.07
N TRP A 7 -2.64 -7.18 -21.73
CA TRP A 7 -3.25 -6.00 -21.11
C TRP A 7 -4.21 -6.43 -20.00
N ARG A 8 -4.08 -5.79 -18.84
CA ARG A 8 -5.03 -5.90 -17.73
C ARG A 8 -5.67 -4.54 -17.52
N TYR A 9 -6.98 -4.55 -17.31
CA TYR A 9 -7.74 -3.37 -16.97
C TYR A 9 -7.94 -3.35 -15.45
N GLU A 10 -7.65 -2.21 -14.83
CA GLU A 10 -7.84 -1.98 -13.40
C GLU A 10 -8.74 -0.77 -13.21
N VAL A 11 -9.58 -0.79 -12.17
CA VAL A 11 -10.41 0.35 -11.82
C VAL A 11 -9.49 1.47 -11.35
N LYS A 12 -9.61 2.64 -11.96
CA LYS A 12 -8.97 3.85 -11.43
C LYS A 12 -9.81 4.37 -10.27
N TYR A 13 -9.39 4.03 -9.05
CA TYR A 13 -9.98 4.64 -7.87
C TYR A 13 -9.59 6.13 -7.73
N ASP A 14 -10.41 6.89 -7.03
CA ASP A 14 -10.21 8.31 -6.76
C ASP A 14 -9.97 8.52 -5.26
N GLY A 15 -8.69 8.64 -4.88
CA GLY A 15 -8.28 8.67 -3.48
C GLY A 15 -6.86 9.20 -3.31
N TYR A 16 -6.17 8.66 -2.31
CA TYR A 16 -4.76 8.96 -2.07
C TYR A 16 -3.90 7.76 -2.45
N ARG A 17 -2.99 7.94 -3.41
CA ARG A 17 -1.94 6.93 -3.63
C ARG A 17 -1.10 6.77 -2.37
N GLY A 18 -1.08 5.56 -1.83
CA GLY A 18 -0.30 5.16 -0.66
C GLY A 18 0.68 4.07 -1.02
N LEU A 19 1.93 4.25 -0.62
CA LEU A 19 2.99 3.24 -0.74
C LEU A 19 3.31 2.71 0.66
N LEU A 20 2.74 1.56 0.99
CA LEU A 20 2.97 0.87 2.26
C LEU A 20 4.20 0.00 2.15
N LYS A 21 5.18 0.21 3.03
CA LYS A 21 6.42 -0.58 3.10
C LYS A 21 6.52 -1.23 4.45
N ILE A 22 6.83 -2.52 4.45
CA ILE A 22 7.19 -3.27 5.65
C ILE A 22 8.60 -3.80 5.44
N ALA A 23 9.54 -3.26 6.22
CA ALA A 23 10.95 -3.64 6.17
C ALA A 23 11.15 -5.04 6.77
N ALA A 24 12.27 -5.68 6.45
CA ALA A 24 12.65 -6.96 7.06
C ALA A 24 12.79 -6.89 8.60
N THR A 25 13.02 -5.69 9.15
CA THR A 25 13.05 -5.40 10.58
C THR A 25 11.66 -5.33 11.22
N GLY A 26 10.59 -5.33 10.42
CA GLY A 26 9.22 -5.07 10.86
C GLY A 26 8.85 -3.58 10.94
N GLU A 27 9.75 -2.68 10.53
CA GLU A 27 9.41 -1.25 10.43
C GLU A 27 8.36 -1.01 9.33
N VAL A 28 7.28 -0.29 9.68
CA VAL A 28 6.17 0.03 8.77
C VAL A 28 6.20 1.52 8.45
N SER A 29 6.12 1.85 7.16
CA SER A 29 5.92 3.22 6.68
C SER A 29 4.84 3.26 5.60
N LEU A 30 4.08 4.35 5.56
CA LEU A 30 3.06 4.63 4.57
C LEU A 30 3.30 6.05 4.04
N ILE A 31 3.74 6.14 2.79
CA ILE A 31 4.06 7.42 2.17
C ILE A 31 3.19 7.70 0.95
N SER A 32 2.92 8.98 0.70
CA SER A 32 2.21 9.44 -0.49
C SER A 32 3.09 9.38 -1.74
N ARG A 33 2.50 9.73 -2.88
CA ARG A 33 3.22 9.92 -4.16
C ARG A 33 4.39 10.91 -4.09
N ASN A 34 4.30 11.95 -3.25
CA ASN A 34 5.33 12.98 -3.08
C ASN A 34 6.16 12.77 -1.80
N SER A 35 6.26 11.52 -1.34
CA SER A 35 7.07 11.10 -0.19
C SER A 35 6.69 11.78 1.13
N GLN A 36 5.43 12.23 1.25
CA GLN A 36 4.93 12.75 2.52
C GLN A 36 4.42 11.58 3.38
N PRO A 37 4.72 11.58 4.69
CA PRO A 37 4.13 10.64 5.63
C PRO A 37 2.60 10.69 5.58
N LEU A 38 1.96 9.53 5.47
CA LEU A 38 0.50 9.36 5.50
C LEU A 38 0.04 8.61 6.76
N GLU A 39 0.97 8.11 7.58
CA GLU A 39 0.69 7.36 8.81
C GLU A 39 -0.10 8.18 9.82
N ASN A 40 0.10 9.50 9.86
CA ASN A 40 -0.64 10.39 10.75
C ASN A 40 -2.08 10.65 10.27
N THR A 41 -2.32 10.54 8.97
CA THR A 41 -3.65 10.73 8.36
C THR A 41 -4.46 9.45 8.37
N PHE A 42 -3.80 8.31 8.17
CA PHE A 42 -4.39 6.96 8.14
C PHE A 42 -3.65 6.02 9.11
N PRO A 43 -3.68 6.30 10.43
CA PRO A 43 -2.99 5.48 11.43
C PRO A 43 -3.46 4.03 11.41
N GLU A 44 -4.75 3.79 11.14
CA GLU A 44 -5.37 2.48 11.11
C GLU A 44 -4.71 1.53 10.10
N ILE A 45 -4.22 2.05 8.97
CA ILE A 45 -3.53 1.24 7.94
C ILE A 45 -2.18 0.77 8.47
N SER A 46 -1.44 1.67 9.10
CA SER A 46 -0.11 1.36 9.64
C SER A 46 -0.20 0.44 10.86
N GLU A 47 -1.22 0.62 11.71
CA GLU A 47 -1.51 -0.25 12.84
C GLU A 47 -1.89 -1.66 12.39
N PHE A 48 -2.76 -1.78 11.39
CA PHE A 48 -3.11 -3.07 10.82
C PHE A 48 -1.89 -3.77 10.20
N ALA A 49 -1.08 -3.05 9.41
CA ALA A 49 0.14 -3.59 8.83
C ALA A 49 1.12 -4.10 9.89
N LYS A 50 1.26 -3.39 11.02
CA LYS A 50 2.07 -3.85 12.16
C LYS A 50 1.52 -5.15 12.76
N SER A 51 0.20 -5.27 12.90
CA SER A 51 -0.43 -6.50 13.41
C SER A 51 -0.22 -7.72 12.52
N MET A 52 0.04 -7.50 11.22
CA MET A 52 0.26 -8.54 10.22
C MET A 52 1.71 -8.99 10.07
N ILE A 53 2.68 -8.36 10.76
CA ILE A 53 4.12 -8.62 10.58
C ILE A 53 4.45 -10.11 10.79
N GLU A 54 3.97 -10.73 11.86
CA GLU A 54 4.31 -12.14 12.14
C GLU A 54 3.74 -13.07 11.07
N THR A 55 2.52 -12.79 10.60
CA THR A 55 1.87 -13.54 9.50
C THR A 55 2.62 -13.38 8.17
N LEU A 56 3.20 -12.20 7.92
CA LEU A 56 3.88 -11.88 6.65
C LEU A 56 5.38 -12.12 6.67
N LYS A 57 5.94 -12.63 7.78
CA LYS A 57 7.38 -12.70 8.04
C LYS A 57 8.19 -13.37 6.92
N GLU A 58 7.68 -14.43 6.32
CA GLU A 58 8.34 -15.16 5.22
C GLU A 58 8.36 -14.37 3.89
N HIS A 59 7.56 -13.31 3.79
CA HIS A 59 7.43 -12.46 2.62
C HIS A 59 8.10 -11.08 2.80
N LEU A 60 8.68 -10.81 3.98
CA LEU A 60 9.35 -9.54 4.24
C LEU A 60 10.75 -9.51 3.58
N PRO A 61 11.17 -8.36 3.02
CA PRO A 61 10.45 -7.09 2.96
C PRO A 61 9.38 -7.06 1.85
N ILE A 62 8.30 -6.33 2.09
CA ILE A 62 7.21 -6.15 1.12
C ILE A 62 6.90 -4.67 0.92
N THR A 63 6.49 -4.33 -0.32
CA THR A 63 5.96 -3.01 -0.67
C THR A 63 4.64 -3.21 -1.39
N ILE A 64 3.62 -2.48 -0.96
CA ILE A 64 2.28 -2.47 -1.53
C ILE A 64 2.03 -1.06 -2.07
N ASP A 65 1.77 -0.96 -3.37
CA ASP A 65 1.43 0.28 -4.07
C ASP A 65 -0.05 0.24 -4.45
N GLY A 66 -0.82 1.21 -3.96
CA GLY A 66 -2.26 1.23 -4.19
C GLY A 66 -2.90 2.57 -3.85
N GLU A 67 -4.22 2.59 -3.89
CA GLU A 67 -5.02 3.79 -3.62
C GLU A 67 -5.82 3.60 -2.32
N ILE A 68 -5.70 4.55 -1.40
CA ILE A 68 -6.50 4.64 -0.17
C ILE A 68 -7.79 5.39 -0.52
N VAL A 69 -8.93 4.72 -0.33
CA VAL A 69 -10.23 5.18 -0.84
C VAL A 69 -11.30 5.02 0.23
N SER A 70 -12.27 5.93 0.23
CA SER A 70 -13.52 5.76 0.96
C SER A 70 -14.56 5.18 0.00
N LEU A 71 -15.10 4.02 0.33
CA LEU A 71 -16.15 3.35 -0.44
C LEU A 71 -17.44 3.34 0.39
N THR A 72 -18.56 3.68 -0.25
CA THR A 72 -19.90 3.72 0.36
C THR A 72 -20.79 2.60 -0.16
#